data_AF-A0A7V5K5K0-F1
#
_entry.id   AF-A0A7V5K5K0-F1
#
_cell.length_a   1.000
_cell.length_b   1.000
_cell.length_c   1.000
_cell.angle_alpha   90.00
_cell.angle_beta   90.00
_cell.angle_gamma   90.00
#
_symmetry.space_group_name_H-M   'P 1'
#
loop_
_entity.id
_entity.type
_entity.pdbx_description
1 polymer ?
#
loop_
_entity_poly.entity_id
_entity_poly.type
_entity_poly.pdbx_seq_one_letter_code
_entity_poly.pdbx_strand_id
1 'polypeptide(L)'
;MAPSVKSFPGIMGWLVVLVGLPVAGWSAQLDVAPQRVEIGAFFGGKEVIVTAQIPPLGDAVVELVGEHVAETLVRKGRRGPLWMNV
;
A
#
# COMPACT_ATOMS: atom_id res chain seq x y z
N MET A 1 55.36 -39.56 43.18
CA MET A 1 53.97 -39.07 43.07
C MET A 1 54.01 -37.88 42.11
N ALA A 2 53.77 -38.13 40.82
CA ALA A 2 53.83 -37.14 39.75
C ALA A 2 52.40 -36.87 39.25
N PRO A 3 51.95 -35.60 39.11
CA PRO A 3 50.64 -35.32 38.57
C PRO A 3 50.63 -35.47 37.05
N SER A 4 49.73 -36.34 36.58
CA SER A 4 49.43 -36.58 35.17
C SER A 4 48.74 -35.35 34.57
N VAL A 5 49.41 -34.72 33.60
CA VAL A 5 48.88 -33.61 32.79
C VAL A 5 47.89 -34.21 31.79
N LYS A 6 46.60 -33.92 31.96
CA LYS A 6 45.55 -34.26 30.99
C LYS A 6 45.49 -33.16 29.93
N SER A 7 45.93 -33.47 28.72
CA SER A 7 45.78 -32.64 27.53
C SER A 7 44.30 -32.56 27.13
N PHE A 8 43.75 -31.35 27.04
CA PHE A 8 42.45 -31.07 26.42
C PHE A 8 42.65 -30.84 24.91
N PRO A 9 42.02 -31.63 24.03
CA PRO A 9 41.90 -31.28 22.62
C PRO A 9 40.54 -30.60 22.35
N GLY A 10 40.49 -29.72 21.35
CA GLY A 10 39.25 -29.50 20.60
C GLY A 10 38.86 -28.04 20.44
N ILE A 11 39.39 -27.45 19.37
CA ILE A 11 39.04 -26.16 18.77
C ILE A 11 37.53 -26.12 18.40
N MET A 12 37.03 -24.91 18.16
CA MET A 12 35.84 -24.54 17.36
C MET A 12 34.60 -24.24 18.22
N GLY A 13 34.33 -23.00 18.62
CA GLY A 13 34.33 -21.82 17.76
C GLY A 13 33.10 -21.84 16.85
N TRP A 14 31.91 -21.64 17.43
CA TRP A 14 30.69 -21.31 16.68
C TRP A 14 30.13 -20.01 17.24
N LEU A 15 30.67 -18.90 16.74
CA LEU A 15 30.06 -17.59 16.85
C LEU A 15 28.91 -17.55 15.84
N VAL A 16 27.68 -17.73 16.30
CA VAL A 16 26.48 -17.55 15.45
C VAL A 16 26.27 -16.05 15.28
N VAL A 17 26.83 -15.49 14.21
CA VAL A 17 26.51 -14.13 13.76
C VAL A 17 25.13 -14.20 13.10
N LEU A 18 24.10 -13.75 13.82
CA LEU A 18 22.81 -13.37 13.26
C LEU A 18 23.03 -12.10 12.42
N VAL A 19 23.55 -12.28 11.20
CA VAL A 19 23.55 -11.24 10.18
C VAL A 19 22.08 -10.94 9.88
N GLY A 20 21.68 -9.68 10.10
CA GLY A 20 20.33 -9.20 9.81
C GLY A 20 19.99 -9.51 8.36
N LEU A 21 19.17 -10.53 8.15
CA LEU A 21 18.62 -10.85 6.84
C LEU A 21 17.76 -9.65 6.44
N PRO A 22 17.98 -9.05 5.27
CA PRO A 22 17.06 -8.07 4.75
C PRO A 22 15.73 -8.81 4.55
N VAL A 23 14.72 -8.43 5.33
CA VAL A 23 13.36 -8.85 5.06
C VAL A 23 13.02 -8.21 3.71
N ALA A 24 13.00 -9.02 2.66
CA ALA A 24 12.58 -8.57 1.35
C ALA A 24 11.12 -8.13 1.47
N GLY A 25 10.89 -6.81 1.49
CA GLY A 25 9.55 -6.25 1.44
C GLY A 25 8.90 -6.69 0.15
N TRP A 26 7.81 -7.43 0.24
CA TRP A 26 6.97 -7.71 -0.92
C TRP A 26 6.21 -6.45 -1.27
N SER A 27 6.55 -5.83 -2.40
CA SER A 27 5.68 -4.84 -3.03
C SER A 27 4.59 -5.59 -3.77
N ALA A 28 3.35 -5.57 -3.27
CA ALA A 28 2.21 -6.09 -4.02
C ALA A 28 2.10 -5.30 -5.34
N GLN A 29 2.18 -6.00 -6.46
CA GLN A 29 1.93 -5.37 -7.76
C GLN A 29 0.43 -5.09 -7.86
N LEU A 30 0.06 -3.81 -7.95
CA LEU A 30 -1.30 -3.32 -8.06
C LEU A 30 -1.54 -2.78 -9.46
N ASP A 31 -2.58 -3.26 -10.12
CA ASP A 31 -3.08 -2.73 -11.39
C ASP A 31 -4.53 -2.24 -11.22
N VAL A 32 -4.84 -1.09 -11.79
CA VAL A 32 -6.14 -0.42 -11.66
C VAL A 32 -6.62 0.04 -13.03
N ALA A 33 -7.81 -0.42 -13.42
CA ALA A 33 -8.42 -0.07 -14.69
C ALA A 33 -9.89 0.35 -14.52
N PRO A 34 -10.32 1.49 -15.10
CA PRO A 34 -9.51 2.47 -15.82
C PRO A 34 -8.68 3.34 -14.85
N GLN A 35 -7.53 3.81 -15.31
CA GLN A 35 -6.69 4.75 -14.54
C GLN A 35 -7.31 6.15 -14.38
N ARG A 36 -8.31 6.47 -15.21
CA ARG A 36 -9.05 7.73 -15.15
C ARG A 36 -10.53 7.50 -15.42
N VAL A 37 -11.36 8.14 -14.62
CA VAL A 37 -12.81 8.22 -14.81
C VAL A 37 -13.17 9.67 -15.07
N GLU A 38 -13.75 9.94 -16.25
CA GLU A 38 -14.27 11.27 -16.57
C GLU A 38 -15.72 11.37 -16.09
N ILE A 39 -16.00 12.37 -15.26
CA ILE A 39 -17.31 12.61 -14.67
C ILE A 39 -17.94 13.82 -15.36
N GLY A 40 -18.94 13.57 -16.20
CA GLY A 40 -19.72 14.60 -16.88
C GLY A 40 -21.13 14.77 -16.30
N ALA A 41 -21.93 15.64 -16.94
CA ALA A 41 -23.28 16.02 -16.48
C ALA A 41 -24.28 14.85 -16.32
N PHE A 42 -24.03 13.71 -16.98
CA PHE A 42 -24.88 12.52 -16.93
C PHE A 42 -24.16 11.30 -16.38
N PHE A 43 -23.09 11.51 -15.61
CA PHE A 43 -22.32 10.42 -15.04
C PHE A 43 -23.18 9.61 -14.05
N GLY A 44 -23.33 8.31 -14.32
CA GLY A 44 -24.14 7.38 -13.53
C GLY A 44 -23.32 6.37 -12.72
N GLY A 45 -22.01 6.60 -12.56
CA GLY A 45 -21.07 5.63 -12.01
C GLY A 45 -20.24 4.94 -13.09
N LYS A 46 -19.11 4.36 -12.67
CA LYS A 46 -18.24 3.56 -13.54
C LYS A 46 -17.59 2.45 -12.71
N GLU A 47 -17.53 1.26 -13.30
CA GLU A 47 -16.82 0.13 -12.70
C GLU A 47 -15.30 0.37 -12.76
N VAL A 48 -14.63 0.08 -11.65
CA VAL A 48 -13.18 0.12 -11.51
C VAL A 48 -12.72 -1.24 -11.05
N ILE A 49 -11.80 -1.84 -11.80
CA ILE A 49 -11.24 -3.15 -11.54
C ILE A 49 -9.86 -2.95 -10.92
N VAL A 50 -9.68 -3.53 -9.74
CA VAL A 50 -8.41 -3.53 -9.01
C VAL A 50 -7.86 -4.95 -8.98
N THR A 51 -6.67 -5.15 -9.52
CA THR A 51 -5.99 -6.45 -9.56
C THR A 51 -4.71 -6.36 -8.76
N ALA A 52 -4.51 -7.30 -7.84
CA ALA A 52 -3.29 -7.37 -7.04
C ALA A 52 -2.83 -8.81 -6.85
N GLN A 53 -1.51 -9.01 -6.77
CA GLN A 53 -0.93 -10.27 -6.33
C GLN A 53 -0.82 -10.27 -4.81
N ILE A 54 -1.59 -11.15 -4.15
CA ILE A 54 -1.61 -11.29 -2.69
C ILE A 54 -0.79 -12.54 -2.33
N PRO A 55 0.18 -12.44 -1.40
CA PRO A 55 0.94 -13.61 -0.96
C PRO A 55 0.03 -14.68 -0.34
N PRO A 56 0.43 -15.96 -0.39
CA PRO A 56 -0.25 -17.02 0.35
C PRO A 56 -0.35 -16.65 1.84
N LEU A 57 -1.54 -16.80 2.42
CA LEU A 57 -1.84 -16.49 3.82
C LEU A 57 -1.77 -15.00 4.20
N GLY A 58 -1.75 -14.09 3.21
CA GLY A 58 -1.84 -12.65 3.44
C GLY A 58 -3.27 -12.13 3.37
N ASP A 59 -3.58 -11.12 4.19
CA ASP A 59 -4.81 -10.33 4.08
C ASP A 59 -4.61 -9.18 3.09
N ALA A 60 -5.66 -8.82 2.37
CA ALA A 60 -5.68 -7.66 1.48
C ALA A 60 -6.72 -6.63 1.95
N VAL A 61 -6.28 -5.39 2.08
CA VAL A 61 -7.14 -4.25 2.42
C VAL A 61 -7.02 -3.22 1.30
N VAL A 62 -8.16 -2.77 0.78
CA VAL A 62 -8.21 -1.70 -0.22
C VAL A 62 -8.74 -0.45 0.47
N GLU A 63 -7.90 0.58 0.53
CA GLU A 63 -8.28 1.91 1.00
C GLU A 63 -8.49 2.83 -0.20
N LEU A 64 -9.66 3.46 -0.27
CA LEU A 64 -9.95 4.48 -1.27
C LEU A 64 -9.69 5.86 -0.65
N VAL A 65 -8.61 6.50 -1.07
CA VAL A 65 -8.25 7.85 -0.63
C VAL A 65 -8.58 8.84 -1.75
N GLY A 66 -9.32 9.89 -1.42
CA GLY A 66 -9.62 11.00 -2.32
C GLY A 66 -9.01 12.29 -1.78
N GLU A 67 -8.55 13.16 -2.69
CA GLU A 67 -8.19 14.53 -2.31
C GLU A 67 -9.47 15.33 -2.03
N HIS A 68 -9.49 16.06 -0.93
CA HIS A 68 -10.56 17.02 -0.65
C HIS A 68 -10.34 18.27 -1.51
N VAL A 69 -10.85 18.24 -2.74
CA VAL A 69 -10.83 19.40 -3.63
C VAL A 69 -12.01 20.31 -3.25
N ALA A 70 -11.70 21.52 -2.78
CA ALA A 70 -12.68 22.55 -2.52
C ALA A 70 -13.20 23.11 -3.85
N GLU A 71 -14.16 22.42 -4.46
CA GLU A 71 -14.78 22.87 -5.71
C GLU A 71 -15.95 23.80 -5.37
N THR A 72 -15.87 25.06 -5.82
CA THR A 72 -17.00 26.00 -5.66
C THR A 72 -18.00 25.73 -6.76
N LEU A 73 -18.92 24.79 -6.50
CA LEU A 73 -20.02 24.51 -7.42
C LEU A 73 -20.92 25.74 -7.51
N VAL A 74 -20.96 26.36 -8.68
CA VAL A 74 -21.75 27.55 -8.92
C VAL A 74 -23.22 27.17 -8.93
N ARG A 75 -24.01 27.74 -8.02
CA ARG A 75 -25.42 27.42 -7.92
C ARG A 75 -26.17 28.20 -8.98
N LYS A 76 -27.04 27.54 -9.75
CA LYS A 76 -28.04 28.27 -10.52
C LYS A 76 -29.12 28.80 -9.59
N GLY A 77 -29.36 30.10 -9.63
CA GLY A 77 -30.42 30.75 -8.87
C GLY A 77 -31.09 31.86 -9.66
N ARG A 78 -32.21 32.33 -9.13
CA ARG A 78 -33.05 33.32 -9.80
C ARG A 78 -32.86 34.69 -9.17
N ARG A 79 -32.49 35.69 -9.97
CA ARG A 79 -32.42 37.10 -9.56
C ARG A 79 -33.40 37.89 -10.43
N GLY A 80 -34.60 38.13 -9.89
CA GLY A 80 -35.71 38.71 -10.65
C GLY A 80 -36.25 37.75 -11.73
N PRO A 81 -36.41 38.18 -13.00
CA PRO A 81 -36.87 37.29 -14.07
C PRO A 81 -35.76 36.37 -14.63
N LEU A 82 -34.49 36.61 -14.29
CA LEU A 82 -33.34 35.92 -14.91
C LEU A 82 -32.82 34.77 -14.04
N TRP A 83 -32.44 33.67 -14.70
CA TRP A 83 -31.65 32.59 -14.11
C TRP A 83 -30.16 32.85 -14.35
N MET A 84 -29.38 32.91 -13.29
CA MET A 84 -27.95 33.16 -13.39
C MET A 84 -27.17 32.31 -12.40
N ASN A 85 -25.85 32.29 -12.60
CA ASN A 85 -24.90 31.79 -11.62
C ASN A 85 -24.93 32.72 -10.39
N VAL A 86 -25.15 32.17 -9.20
CA VAL A 86 -25.08 32.86 -7.91
C VAL A 86 -24.27 32.06 -6.90
#